data_AF-A0A4Z0Q1Q8-F1
#
_entry.id   AF-A0A4Z0Q1Q8-F1
#
_cell.length_a   1.000
_cell.length_b   1.000
_cell.length_c   1.000
_cell.angle_alpha   90.00
_cell.angle_beta   90.00
_cell.angle_gamma   90.00
#
_symmetry.space_group_name_H-M   'P 1'
#
loop_
_entity.id
_entity.type
_entity.pdbx_description
1 polymer ?
#
loop_
_entity_poly.entity_id
_entity_poly.type
_entity_poly.pdbx_seq_one_letter_code
_entity_poly.pdbx_strand_id
1 'polypeptide(L)'
;MPSNPNQQRQDAQRNQAKIQKAIARIIRKEMRKPTVQELVEATGLSDKTVKAHLKRVKLGDGATNVFQALTPHVILKLYERATGYSHQAVKFMTVSGGQGLGSSVEQHEYTEHYPPDTAAAKLFVQLVEGFKEKSETEHKLPTGGFTFKYVVPTDPNADGQ
;
A
#
# COMPACT_ATOMS: atom_id res chain seq x y z
N MET A 1 12.01 -33.78 12.41
CA MET A 1 10.75 -33.71 13.19
C MET A 1 9.89 -32.59 12.60
N PRO A 2 8.71 -32.87 12.00
CA PRO A 2 7.84 -31.80 11.52
C PRO A 2 7.29 -31.02 12.73
N SER A 3 7.37 -29.69 12.67
CA SER A 3 6.92 -28.79 13.73
C SER A 3 5.38 -28.79 13.85
N ASN A 4 4.86 -28.70 15.07
CA ASN A 4 3.43 -28.79 15.36
C ASN A 4 2.64 -27.65 14.66
N PRO A 5 1.58 -27.93 13.88
CA PRO A 5 0.83 -26.92 13.13
C PRO A 5 0.22 -25.82 14.01
N ASN A 6 -0.12 -26.10 15.27
CA ASN A 6 -0.64 -25.08 16.18
C ASN A 6 0.45 -24.13 16.69
N GLN A 7 1.68 -24.62 16.91
CA GLN A 7 2.82 -23.77 17.30
C GLN A 7 3.21 -22.83 16.16
N GLN A 8 3.25 -23.34 14.92
CA GLN A 8 3.53 -22.51 13.74
C GLN A 8 2.54 -21.36 13.57
N ARG A 9 1.25 -21.58 13.88
CA ARG A 9 0.21 -20.53 13.86
C ARG A 9 0.45 -19.47 14.93
N GLN A 10 0.79 -19.89 16.15
CA GLN A 10 1.08 -18.96 17.25
C GLN A 10 2.34 -18.12 17.00
N ASP A 11 3.41 -18.74 16.49
CA ASP A 11 4.65 -18.04 16.15
C ASP A 11 4.44 -17.01 15.05
N ALA A 12 3.65 -17.37 14.02
CA ALA A 12 3.27 -16.45 12.97
C ALA A 12 2.50 -15.23 13.49
N GLN A 13 1.54 -15.43 14.42
CA GLN A 13 0.79 -14.34 15.04
C GLN A 13 1.69 -13.45 15.90
N ARG A 14 2.59 -14.03 16.70
CA ARG A 14 3.57 -13.29 17.50
C ARG A 14 4.49 -12.43 16.62
N ASN A 15 4.99 -12.99 15.51
CA ASN A 15 5.84 -12.25 14.57
C ASN A 15 5.08 -11.10 13.91
N GLN A 16 3.82 -11.32 13.53
CA GLN A 16 2.95 -10.25 13.00
C GLN A 16 2.75 -9.13 14.01
N ALA A 17 2.45 -9.45 15.27
CA ALA A 17 2.27 -8.44 16.32
C ALA A 17 3.54 -7.61 16.57
N LYS A 18 4.72 -8.25 16.55
CA LYS A 18 6.02 -7.54 16.64
C LYS A 18 6.22 -6.56 15.48
N ILE A 19 5.95 -7.00 14.25
CA ILE A 19 6.08 -6.17 13.05
C ILE A 19 5.08 -5.00 13.10
N GLN A 20 3.83 -5.24 13.47
CA GLN A 20 2.82 -4.18 13.60
C GLN A 20 3.22 -3.13 14.64
N LYS A 21 3.72 -3.56 15.80
CA LYS A 21 4.23 -2.65 16.84
C LYS A 21 5.42 -1.83 16.36
N ALA A 22 6.34 -2.45 15.62
CA ALA A 22 7.48 -1.76 15.03
C ALA A 22 7.03 -0.71 13.99
N ILE A 23 6.10 -1.07 13.09
CA ILE A 23 5.54 -0.14 12.10
C ILE A 23 4.88 1.05 12.80
N ALA A 24 4.01 0.81 13.78
CA ALA A 24 3.31 1.88 14.51
C ALA A 24 4.26 2.80 15.29
N ARG A 25 5.42 2.29 15.72
CA ARG A 25 6.46 3.09 16.38
C ARG A 25 7.19 3.98 15.39
N ILE A 26 7.61 3.44 14.25
CA ILE A 26 8.35 4.20 13.23
C ILE A 26 7.45 5.26 12.60
N ILE A 27 6.21 4.91 12.26
CA ILE A 27 5.23 5.86 11.71
C ILE A 27 5.03 7.04 12.66
N ARG A 28 4.89 6.81 13.96
CA ARG A 28 4.74 7.90 14.95
C ARG A 28 5.95 8.83 15.04
N LYS A 29 7.15 8.32 14.73
CA LYS A 29 8.39 9.11 14.83
C LYS A 29 8.70 9.86 13.53
N GLU A 30 8.53 9.19 12.38
CA GLU A 30 9.04 9.68 11.10
C GLU A 30 7.94 10.02 10.09
N MET A 31 6.67 9.76 10.43
CA MET A 31 5.49 10.04 9.58
C MET A 31 5.63 9.54 8.13
N ARG A 32 6.36 8.43 7.95
CA ARG A 32 6.57 7.76 6.67
C ARG A 32 6.42 6.26 6.81
N LYS A 33 6.31 5.58 5.67
CA LYS A 33 6.36 4.12 5.62
C LYS A 33 7.78 3.64 5.98
N PRO A 34 7.94 2.73 6.95
CA PRO A 34 9.24 2.17 7.30
C PRO A 34 9.79 1.30 6.18
N THR A 35 11.12 1.30 6.04
CA THR A 35 11.81 0.38 5.12
C THR A 35 11.87 -1.03 5.69
N VAL A 36 12.12 -2.03 4.84
CA VAL A 36 12.25 -3.42 5.32
C VAL A 36 13.45 -3.56 6.26
N GLN A 37 14.55 -2.86 5.99
CA GLN A 37 15.76 -2.87 6.82
C GLN A 37 15.48 -2.30 8.22
N GLU A 38 14.81 -1.15 8.31
CA GLU A 38 14.40 -0.57 9.60
C GLU A 38 13.49 -1.51 10.40
N LEU A 39 12.62 -2.26 9.72
CA LEU A 39 11.77 -3.26 10.37
C LEU A 39 12.57 -4.47 10.87
N VAL A 40 13.57 -4.92 10.11
CA VAL A 40 14.49 -5.98 10.53
C VAL A 40 15.26 -5.55 11.78
N GLU A 41 15.87 -4.36 11.76
CA GLU A 41 16.58 -3.79 12.91
C GLU A 41 15.67 -3.62 14.12
N ALA A 42 14.44 -3.16 13.92
CA ALA A 42 13.48 -2.94 15.00
C ALA A 42 12.91 -4.24 15.59
N THR A 43 12.88 -5.34 14.83
CA THR A 43 12.22 -6.59 15.26
C THR A 43 13.17 -7.74 15.55
N GLY A 44 14.41 -7.68 15.06
CA GLY A 44 15.40 -8.76 15.10
C GLY A 44 15.00 -9.98 14.24
N LEU A 45 14.01 -9.83 13.35
CA LEU A 45 13.54 -10.90 12.46
C LEU A 45 14.32 -10.88 11.14
N SER A 46 14.43 -12.02 10.48
CA SER A 46 15.07 -12.07 9.15
C SER A 46 14.25 -11.33 8.09
N ASP A 47 14.94 -10.81 7.07
CA ASP A 47 14.36 -10.11 5.93
C ASP A 47 13.21 -10.90 5.26
N LYS A 48 13.40 -12.21 5.10
CA LYS A 48 12.42 -13.12 4.50
C LYS A 48 11.14 -13.18 5.35
N THR A 49 11.28 -13.25 6.66
CA THR A 49 10.16 -13.30 7.61
C THR A 49 9.39 -11.98 7.61
N VAL A 50 10.09 -10.84 7.66
CA VAL A 50 9.45 -9.52 7.58
C VAL A 50 8.65 -9.36 6.28
N LYS A 51 9.26 -9.67 5.13
CA LYS A 51 8.59 -9.59 3.81
C LYS A 51 7.36 -10.50 3.73
N ALA A 52 7.45 -11.72 4.24
CA ALA A 52 6.34 -12.68 4.21
C ALA A 52 5.16 -12.22 5.07
N HIS A 53 5.42 -11.70 6.27
CA HIS A 53 4.37 -11.23 7.17
C HIS A 53 3.80 -9.87 6.76
N LEU A 54 4.59 -9.00 6.11
CA LEU A 54 4.12 -7.72 5.60
C LEU A 54 3.05 -7.89 4.51
N LYS A 55 3.16 -8.89 3.63
CA LYS A 55 2.13 -9.21 2.61
C LYS A 55 0.77 -9.57 3.22
N ARG A 56 0.76 -10.07 4.46
CA ARG A 56 -0.47 -10.46 5.18
C ARG A 56 -1.07 -9.33 5.99
N VAL A 57 -0.37 -8.20 6.13
CA VAL A 57 -0.96 -6.97 6.68
C VAL A 57 -1.84 -6.39 5.57
N LYS A 58 -3.07 -6.87 5.49
CA LYS A 58 -4.04 -6.35 4.52
C LYS A 58 -4.49 -4.95 4.93
N LEU A 59 -4.55 -4.06 3.96
CA LEU A 59 -5.30 -2.82 4.06
C LEU A 59 -6.77 -3.16 3.74
N GLY A 60 -7.72 -2.93 4.67
CA GLY A 60 -9.14 -2.84 4.32
C GLY A 60 -10.15 -3.81 4.95
N ASP A 61 -9.74 -4.86 5.66
CA ASP A 61 -10.69 -5.88 6.18
C ASP A 61 -11.25 -5.55 7.59
N GLY A 62 -11.40 -4.27 7.95
CA GLY A 62 -11.92 -3.84 9.27
C GLY A 62 -10.94 -3.97 10.45
N ALA A 63 -9.74 -4.52 10.24
CA ALA A 63 -8.66 -4.50 11.22
C ALA A 63 -7.97 -3.13 11.27
N THR A 64 -7.50 -2.70 12.45
CA THR A 64 -6.75 -1.44 12.65
C THR A 64 -5.54 -1.39 11.73
N ASN A 65 -5.65 -0.63 10.65
CA ASN A 65 -4.57 -0.48 9.68
C ASN A 65 -3.58 0.55 10.22
N VAL A 66 -2.39 0.08 10.62
CA VAL A 66 -1.31 0.91 11.15
C VAL A 66 -0.88 2.04 10.21
N PHE A 67 -1.14 1.92 8.90
CA PHE A 67 -0.84 2.97 7.92
C PHE A 67 -1.91 4.07 7.83
N GLN A 68 -3.08 3.92 8.46
CA GLN A 68 -4.10 4.97 8.49
C GLN A 68 -3.59 6.27 9.13
N ALA A 69 -2.62 6.17 10.05
CA ALA A 69 -1.97 7.34 10.62
C ALA A 69 -1.23 8.20 9.57
N LEU A 70 -0.88 7.62 8.41
CA LEU A 70 -0.25 8.35 7.30
C LEU A 70 -1.26 9.00 6.36
N THR A 71 -2.55 8.64 6.43
CA THR A 71 -3.58 9.14 5.54
C THR A 71 -3.62 10.67 5.45
N PRO A 72 -3.56 11.43 6.57
CA PRO A 72 -3.55 12.89 6.50
C PRO A 72 -2.38 13.47 5.68
N HIS A 73 -1.18 12.90 5.83
CA HIS A 73 -0.02 13.33 5.03
C HIS A 73 -0.18 13.02 3.55
N VAL A 74 -0.73 11.84 3.23
CA VAL A 74 -1.02 11.47 1.85
C VAL A 74 -2.04 12.42 1.23
N ILE A 75 -3.07 12.82 1.98
CA ILE A 75 -4.07 13.80 1.53
C ILE A 75 -3.42 15.15 1.25
N LEU A 76 -2.56 15.64 2.15
CA LEU A 76 -1.83 16.91 1.94
C LEU A 76 -0.95 16.86 0.68
N LYS A 77 -0.20 15.77 0.48
CA LYS A 77 0.62 15.59 -0.73
C LYS A 77 -0.21 15.42 -2.00
N LEU A 78 -1.37 14.79 -1.90
CA LEU A 78 -2.32 14.70 -3.01
C LEU A 78 -2.87 16.08 -3.38
N TYR A 79 -3.18 16.92 -2.39
CA TYR A 79 -3.63 18.29 -2.60
C TYR A 79 -2.54 19.16 -3.25
N GLU A 80 -1.30 19.13 -2.74
CA GLU A 80 -0.15 19.83 -3.34
C GLU A 80 -0.01 19.48 -4.83
N ARG A 81 -0.16 18.19 -5.18
CA ARG A 81 -0.09 17.73 -6.56
C ARG A 81 -1.31 18.14 -7.38
N ALA A 82 -2.50 18.19 -6.77
CA ALA A 82 -3.73 18.64 -7.43
C ALA A 82 -3.69 20.14 -7.78
N THR A 83 -3.10 20.98 -6.94
CA THR A 83 -2.99 22.43 -7.16
C THR A 83 -1.70 22.86 -7.86
N GLY A 84 -0.76 21.94 -8.02
CA GLY A 84 0.61 22.26 -8.41
C GLY A 84 1.43 22.74 -7.21
N TYR A 85 2.73 22.42 -7.24
CA TYR A 85 3.68 22.81 -6.21
C TYR A 85 5.06 23.01 -6.82
N SER A 86 5.96 23.60 -6.05
CA SER A 86 7.37 23.77 -6.44
C SER A 86 8.26 23.32 -5.31
N HIS A 87 9.42 22.76 -5.63
CA HIS A 87 10.40 22.38 -4.62
C HIS A 87 11.81 22.70 -5.10
N GLN A 88 12.71 22.92 -4.13
CA GLN A 88 14.13 23.09 -4.44
C GLN A 88 14.74 21.73 -4.76
N ALA A 89 15.42 21.68 -5.91
CA ALA A 89 16.09 20.52 -6.43
C ALA A 89 17.52 20.89 -6.79
N VAL A 90 18.35 19.85 -6.90
CA VAL A 90 19.78 19.99 -7.18
C VAL A 90 20.09 19.22 -8.44
N LYS A 91 20.67 19.91 -9.43
CA LYS A 91 21.13 19.30 -10.67
C LYS A 91 22.64 19.15 -10.64
N PHE A 92 23.11 17.92 -10.79
CA PHE A 92 24.53 17.62 -10.97
C PHE A 92 24.85 17.64 -12.46
N MET A 93 25.79 18.48 -12.88
CA MET A 93 26.25 18.58 -14.26
C MET A 93 27.74 18.26 -14.32
N THR A 94 28.13 17.44 -15.29
CA THR A 94 29.55 17.20 -15.58
C THR A 94 30.02 18.24 -16.60
N VAL A 95 30.95 19.10 -16.19
CA VAL A 95 31.53 20.13 -17.05
C VAL A 95 32.93 19.67 -17.45
N SER A 96 33.19 19.61 -18.76
CA SER A 96 34.54 19.30 -19.25
C SER A 96 35.42 20.54 -19.15
N GLY A 97 36.62 20.39 -18.57
CA GLY A 97 37.61 21.46 -18.53
C GLY A 97 38.26 21.75 -19.88
N GLY A 98 37.95 20.97 -20.92
CA GLY A 98 38.58 21.06 -22.24
C GLY A 98 40.07 20.67 -22.23
N GLN A 99 40.67 20.58 -23.41
CA GLN A 99 42.14 20.44 -23.59
C GLN A 99 42.82 19.32 -22.79
N GLY A 100 42.12 18.20 -22.53
CA GLY A 100 42.68 17.08 -21.75
C GLY A 100 42.75 17.33 -20.24
N LEU A 101 42.17 18.43 -19.72
CA LEU A 101 42.16 18.82 -18.30
C LEU A 101 41.10 18.09 -17.46
N GLY A 102 40.54 16.97 -17.96
CA GLY A 102 39.55 16.18 -17.25
C GLY A 102 38.14 16.79 -17.23
N SER A 103 37.31 16.35 -16.29
CA SER A 103 35.95 16.83 -16.08
C SER A 103 35.69 17.09 -14.59
N SER A 104 34.96 18.15 -14.27
CA SER A 104 34.47 18.47 -12.93
C SER A 104 32.97 18.18 -12.83
N VAL A 105 32.50 17.86 -11.63
CA VAL A 105 31.07 17.77 -11.32
C VAL A 105 30.67 19.03 -10.59
N GLU A 106 29.77 19.81 -11.19
CA GLU A 106 29.20 21.00 -10.59
C GLU A 106 27.78 20.75 -10.11
N GLN A 107 27.44 21.38 -8.99
CA GLN A 107 26.13 21.32 -8.37
C GLN A 107 25.40 22.65 -8.59
N HIS A 108 24.26 22.62 -9.27
CA HIS A 108 23.43 23.79 -9.50
C HIS A 108 22.07 23.62 -8.81
N GLU A 109 21.75 24.55 -7.91
CA GLU A 109 20.43 24.63 -7.26
C GLU A 109 19.41 25.21 -8.24
N TYR A 110 18.24 24.59 -8.34
CA TYR A 110 17.15 25.07 -9.16
C TYR A 110 15.80 24.76 -8.50
N THR A 111 14.78 25.54 -8.83
CA THR A 111 13.42 25.27 -8.39
C THR A 111 12.70 24.47 -9.47
N GLU A 112 12.25 23.27 -9.14
CA GLU A 112 11.44 22.45 -10.03
C GLU A 112 9.96 22.74 -9.78
N HIS A 113 9.24 23.07 -10.85
CA HIS A 113 7.83 23.41 -10.83
C HIS A 113 7.00 22.24 -11.36
N TYR A 114 6.05 21.77 -10.54
CA TYR A 114 5.07 20.76 -10.93
C TYR A 114 3.73 21.43 -11.18
N PRO A 115 3.19 21.38 -12.41
CA PRO A 115 1.88 21.92 -12.70
C PRO A 115 0.78 21.11 -12.00
N PRO A 116 -0.43 21.67 -11.88
CA PRO A 116 -1.61 20.95 -11.40
C PRO A 116 -1.83 19.63 -12.14
N ASP A 117 -1.98 18.52 -11.40
CA ASP A 117 -2.26 17.19 -11.96
C ASP A 117 -3.77 16.89 -11.86
N THR A 118 -4.41 16.71 -13.02
CA THR A 118 -5.85 16.44 -13.12
C THR A 118 -6.26 15.11 -12.49
N ALA A 119 -5.38 14.10 -12.52
CA ALA A 119 -5.65 12.82 -11.87
C ALA A 119 -5.63 12.95 -10.34
N ALA A 120 -4.68 13.73 -9.82
CA ALA A 120 -4.61 14.02 -8.38
C ALA A 120 -5.83 14.83 -7.92
N ALA A 121 -6.25 15.83 -8.71
CA ALA A 121 -7.46 16.61 -8.45
C ALA A 121 -8.71 15.72 -8.42
N LYS A 122 -8.88 14.84 -9.40
CA LYS A 122 -9.99 13.87 -9.45
C LYS A 122 -10.04 13.00 -8.18
N LEU A 123 -8.90 12.43 -7.78
CA LEU A 123 -8.82 11.58 -6.58
C LEU A 123 -9.12 12.36 -5.30
N PHE A 124 -8.65 13.60 -5.20
CA PHE A 124 -8.93 14.46 -4.05
C PHE A 124 -10.43 14.77 -3.92
N VAL A 125 -11.09 15.14 -5.02
CA VAL A 125 -12.53 15.40 -5.07
C VAL A 125 -13.33 14.13 -4.71
N GLN A 126 -12.95 12.97 -5.26
CA GLN A 126 -13.58 11.68 -4.91
C GLN A 126 -13.48 11.38 -3.41
N LEU A 127 -12.36 11.73 -2.76
CA LEU A 127 -12.15 11.49 -1.34
C LEU A 127 -12.92 12.48 -0.45
N VAL A 128 -12.92 13.76 -0.79
CA VAL A 128 -13.49 14.84 0.05
C VAL A 128 -15.00 14.99 -0.16
N GLU A 129 -15.44 14.98 -1.41
CA GLU A 129 -16.87 15.17 -1.76
C GLU A 129 -17.60 13.83 -1.88
N GLY A 130 -16.89 12.70 -1.84
CA GLY A 130 -17.47 11.37 -2.00
C GLY A 130 -17.95 11.08 -3.41
N PHE A 131 -17.47 11.84 -4.41
CA PHE A 131 -17.79 11.59 -5.82
C PHE A 131 -17.34 10.18 -6.20
N LYS A 132 -18.19 9.45 -6.92
CA LYS A 132 -17.87 8.11 -7.45
C LYS A 132 -18.08 8.10 -8.94
N GLU A 133 -17.18 7.42 -9.64
CA GLU A 133 -17.37 7.18 -11.06
C GLU A 133 -18.61 6.34 -11.29
N LYS A 134 -19.46 6.81 -12.20
CA LYS A 134 -20.60 6.04 -12.67
C LYS A 134 -20.06 4.80 -13.37
N SER A 135 -20.54 3.63 -12.97
CA SER A 135 -20.26 2.37 -13.66
C SER A 135 -21.59 1.74 -14.08
N GLU A 136 -21.66 1.31 -15.33
CA GLU A 136 -22.76 0.52 -15.86
C GLU A 136 -22.17 -0.83 -16.29
N THR A 137 -22.73 -1.91 -15.77
CA THR A 137 -22.28 -3.26 -16.11
C THR A 137 -23.42 -3.97 -16.81
N GLU A 138 -23.23 -4.27 -18.10
CA GLU A 138 -24.13 -5.13 -18.83
C GLU A 138 -23.86 -6.59 -18.46
N HIS A 139 -24.80 -7.20 -17.74
CA HIS A 139 -24.76 -8.62 -17.45
C HIS A 139 -25.21 -9.41 -18.68
N LYS A 140 -24.25 -9.91 -19.46
CA LYS A 140 -24.55 -10.91 -20.49
C LYS A 140 -24.84 -12.24 -19.81
N LEU A 141 -26.08 -12.68 -19.93
CA LEU A 141 -26.45 -14.03 -19.53
C LEU A 141 -25.72 -15.03 -20.42
N PRO A 142 -25.22 -16.15 -19.88
CA PRO A 142 -24.77 -17.25 -20.72
C PRO A 142 -25.92 -17.66 -21.66
N THR A 143 -25.60 -17.93 -22.93
CA THR A 143 -26.53 -18.45 -23.93
C THR A 143 -27.17 -19.73 -23.40
N GLY A 144 -28.35 -19.61 -22.79
CA GLY A 144 -29.01 -20.67 -22.03
C GLY A 144 -29.88 -20.19 -20.86
N GLY A 145 -29.77 -18.93 -20.43
CA GLY A 145 -30.61 -18.37 -19.36
C GLY A 145 -30.14 -18.74 -17.94
N PHE A 146 -30.83 -18.24 -16.91
CA PHE A 146 -30.54 -18.55 -15.52
C PHE A 146 -30.92 -20.00 -15.18
N THR A 147 -29.94 -20.87 -14.91
CA THR A 147 -30.21 -22.19 -14.31
C THR A 147 -30.26 -22.05 -12.79
N PHE A 148 -31.46 -22.13 -12.21
CA PHE A 148 -31.61 -22.29 -10.77
C PHE A 148 -31.25 -23.74 -10.41
N LYS A 149 -30.19 -23.94 -9.62
CA LYS A 149 -29.97 -25.23 -8.94
C LYS A 149 -30.93 -25.31 -7.76
N TYR A 150 -32.16 -25.75 -8.03
CA TYR A 150 -33.09 -26.10 -6.96
C TYR A 150 -32.56 -27.36 -6.27
N VAL A 151 -32.11 -27.21 -5.02
CA VAL A 151 -31.87 -28.35 -4.14
C VAL A 151 -33.21 -28.63 -3.47
N VAL A 152 -33.84 -29.74 -3.84
CA VAL A 152 -35.04 -30.20 -3.14
C VAL A 152 -34.67 -30.40 -1.67
N PRO A 153 -35.37 -29.77 -0.72
CA PRO A 153 -35.14 -30.02 0.70
C PRO A 153 -35.34 -31.52 0.94
N THR A 154 -34.29 -32.21 1.40
CA THR A 154 -34.42 -33.58 1.91
C THR A 154 -35.33 -33.53 3.12
N ASP A 155 -36.54 -34.07 2.98
CA ASP A 155 -37.44 -34.27 4.12
C ASP A 155 -36.72 -35.14 5.15
N PRO A 156 -36.53 -34.67 6.39
CA PRO A 156 -35.81 -35.42 7.42
C PRO A 156 -36.52 -36.69 7.89
N ASN A 157 -37.70 -37.01 7.34
CA ASN A 157 -38.54 -38.16 7.70
C ASN A 157 -38.68 -39.20 6.58
N ALA A 158 -37.98 -39.05 5.45
CA ALA A 158 -38.11 -39.97 4.31
C ALA A 158 -37.31 -41.28 4.45
N ASP A 159 -36.33 -41.32 5.37
CA ASP A 159 -35.55 -42.51 5.67
C ASP A 159 -36.00 -43.13 7.00
N GLY A 160 -37.11 -43.88 6.98
CA GLY A 160 -37.42 -44.89 8.01
C GLY A 160 -38.65 -44.65 8.87
N GLN A 161 -39.81 -45.05 8.34
CA GLN A 161 -40.79 -45.87 9.06
C GLN A 161 -41.22 -47.03 8.15
#